data_AF-A0A955EL27-F1
#
_entry.id   AF-A0A955EL27-F1
#
_cell.length_a   1.000
_cell.length_b   1.000
_cell.length_c   1.000
_cell.angle_alpha   90.00
_cell.angle_beta   90.00
_cell.angle_gamma   90.00
#
_symmetry.space_group_name_H-M   'P 1'
#
loop_
_entity.id
_entity.type
_entity.pdbx_description
1 polymer ?
#
loop_
_entity_poly.entity_id
_entity_poly.type
_entity_poly.pdbx_seq_one_letter_code
_entity_poly.pdbx_strand_id
1 'polypeptide(L)'
;MKYMITSIQMGARLNKNFYSNMLKFKEEHGVDKILVFVMNGKYVDEVIHPSVASLPDIEFIDSTYRVHPKVLCYDTKVLAQNINPTQGQENKLPSEYSYIMPGTKRRYRTLPSIGTKPRFFASTGAMTEANYVTVARSSGMRVKRGLQAKAQHQLGFVYFQDNGRGNFDVYQVIADKGGNFQYLTEWYRGGRMINRGIEALVLGDWHTGDTNPEIRKRSIKMIETLKPKRVVFHDIFDGYSVNHHKQGKLLEALRTGNAQKHLLEEELKKLVKEIEYFANKFPKVKFIVPESNHDVFIRTYLDSMYHHAQPHNYLQAIKIIPRILDIKRIALKEALLTVTKKLPENFIFLRENDPYRIGGDVNGIALGQHGHKGINGARGSYNSFKRTNAKMITGHTHSPQIYENGMIVGTSTYLELDYTIGGLSSWLNAHGILYPNMTYGLLTMIPNKTKRT
;
A
#
# COMPACT_ATOMS: atom_id res chain seq x y z
N MET A 1 -17.16 9.57 15.72
CA MET A 1 -18.16 8.85 14.90
C MET A 1 -17.46 7.81 14.04
N LYS A 2 -18.13 6.69 13.77
CA LYS A 2 -17.63 5.53 13.04
C LYS A 2 -18.64 5.13 11.96
N TYR A 3 -18.17 4.97 10.73
CA TYR A 3 -19.01 4.65 9.59
C TYR A 3 -18.49 3.44 8.83
N MET A 4 -19.41 2.60 8.35
CA MET A 4 -19.12 1.65 7.27
C MET A 4 -19.76 2.20 6.00
N ILE A 5 -18.97 2.36 4.93
CA ILE A 5 -19.42 3.00 3.70
C ILE A 5 -19.27 2.00 2.56
N THR A 6 -20.37 1.64 1.90
CA THR A 6 -20.39 0.64 0.82
C THR A 6 -21.23 1.12 -0.37
N SER A 7 -21.23 0.35 -1.46
CA SER A 7 -22.09 0.58 -2.61
C SER A 7 -23.07 -0.58 -2.81
N ILE A 8 -24.15 -0.32 -3.53
CA ILE A 8 -25.02 -1.34 -4.11
C ILE A 8 -25.20 -1.07 -5.59
N GLN A 9 -25.62 -2.09 -6.33
CA GLN A 9 -26.15 -1.91 -7.67
C GLN A 9 -27.68 -2.09 -7.65
N MET A 10 -28.40 -1.24 -8.36
CA MET A 10 -29.83 -1.46 -8.64
C MET A 10 -30.03 -2.86 -9.28
N GLY A 11 -31.14 -3.52 -8.95
CA GLY A 11 -31.46 -4.89 -9.35
C GLY A 11 -30.62 -6.00 -8.71
N ALA A 12 -29.51 -5.67 -8.03
CA ALA A 12 -28.60 -6.66 -7.47
C ALA A 12 -29.07 -7.20 -6.11
N ARG A 13 -28.98 -8.51 -5.93
CA ARG A 13 -29.29 -9.18 -4.66
C ARG A 13 -28.23 -8.88 -3.61
N LEU A 14 -28.67 -8.82 -2.35
CA LEU A 14 -27.76 -8.71 -1.20
C LEU A 14 -26.92 -9.98 -1.07
N ASN A 15 -25.61 -9.83 -0.84
CA ASN A 15 -24.81 -10.95 -0.34
C ASN A 15 -25.08 -11.12 1.16
N LYS A 16 -25.97 -12.07 1.51
CA LYS A 16 -26.44 -12.25 2.90
C LYS A 16 -25.32 -12.56 3.90
N ASN A 17 -24.35 -13.39 3.51
CA ASN A 17 -23.24 -13.73 4.39
C ASN A 17 -22.34 -12.52 4.65
N PHE A 18 -22.01 -11.76 3.61
CA PHE A 18 -21.22 -10.53 3.76
C PHE A 18 -21.93 -9.50 4.63
N TYR A 19 -23.23 -9.29 4.43
CA TYR A 19 -24.00 -8.38 5.26
C TYR A 19 -24.08 -8.84 6.73
N SER A 20 -24.26 -10.13 6.99
CA SER A 20 -24.20 -10.68 8.35
C SER A 20 -22.84 -10.46 9.01
N ASN A 21 -21.74 -10.65 8.26
CA ASN A 21 -20.39 -10.33 8.72
C ASN A 21 -20.19 -8.83 8.97
N MET A 22 -20.79 -7.96 8.13
CA MET A 22 -20.77 -6.51 8.33
C MET A 22 -21.52 -6.10 9.60
N LEU A 23 -22.68 -6.70 9.89
CA LEU A 23 -23.41 -6.45 11.13
C LEU A 23 -22.61 -6.87 12.35
N LYS A 24 -21.92 -8.03 12.28
CA LYS A 24 -21.03 -8.44 13.36
C LYS A 24 -19.87 -7.45 13.55
N PHE A 25 -19.28 -6.95 12.47
CA PHE A 25 -18.27 -5.90 12.55
C PHE A 25 -18.82 -4.59 13.13
N LYS A 26 -20.03 -4.20 12.75
CA LYS A 26 -20.73 -3.02 13.30
C LYS A 26 -20.87 -3.12 14.81
N GLU A 27 -21.28 -4.28 15.32
CA GLU A 27 -21.40 -4.57 16.75
C GLU A 27 -20.03 -4.47 17.46
N GLU A 28 -19.02 -5.23 17.00
CA GLU A 28 -17.69 -5.30 17.63
C GLU A 28 -16.97 -3.94 17.67
N HIS A 29 -17.16 -3.11 16.64
CA HIS A 29 -16.49 -1.81 16.55
C HIS A 29 -17.36 -0.62 16.97
N GLY A 30 -18.62 -0.85 17.35
CA GLY A 30 -19.56 0.23 17.68
C GLY A 30 -19.73 1.21 16.52
N VAL A 31 -19.98 0.70 15.31
CA VAL A 31 -20.19 1.53 14.12
C VAL A 31 -21.55 2.20 14.19
N ASP A 32 -21.58 3.53 14.08
CA ASP A 32 -22.79 4.34 14.21
C ASP A 32 -23.75 4.06 13.04
N LYS A 33 -23.27 4.16 11.79
CA LYS A 33 -24.10 4.02 10.59
C LYS A 33 -23.42 3.21 9.48
N ILE A 34 -24.24 2.48 8.72
CA ILE A 34 -23.84 1.88 7.44
C ILE A 34 -24.37 2.80 6.32
N LEU A 35 -23.48 3.55 5.71
CA LEU A 35 -23.79 4.46 4.62
C LEU A 35 -23.68 3.74 3.27
N VAL A 36 -24.69 3.88 2.41
CA VAL A 36 -24.80 3.12 1.17
C VAL A 36 -24.97 4.04 -0.03
N PHE A 37 -24.03 3.96 -0.97
CA PHE A 37 -24.23 4.55 -2.29
C PHE A 37 -25.06 3.63 -3.19
N VAL A 38 -25.92 4.23 -4.02
CA VAL A 38 -26.71 3.50 -5.02
C VAL A 38 -26.11 3.72 -6.41
N MET A 39 -25.66 2.64 -7.04
CA MET A 39 -25.14 2.66 -8.40
C MET A 39 -26.14 2.05 -9.38
N ASN A 40 -26.06 2.47 -10.65
CA ASN A 40 -26.84 1.87 -11.72
C ASN A 40 -26.57 0.36 -11.86
N GLY A 41 -27.64 -0.36 -12.19
CA GLY A 41 -27.59 -1.79 -12.45
C GLY A 41 -27.15 -2.14 -13.87
N LYS A 42 -27.67 -3.26 -14.35
CA LYS A 42 -27.58 -3.78 -15.71
C LYS A 42 -28.43 -2.95 -16.69
N TYR A 43 -29.60 -2.48 -16.26
CA TYR A 43 -30.55 -1.69 -17.07
C TYR A 43 -30.94 -0.37 -16.37
N VAL A 44 -31.56 0.55 -17.11
CA VAL A 44 -31.83 1.93 -16.67
C VAL A 44 -33.01 2.00 -15.70
N ASP A 45 -33.96 1.08 -15.85
CA ASP A 45 -35.23 0.97 -15.14
C ASP A 45 -35.17 0.08 -13.90
N GLU A 46 -33.99 -0.43 -13.54
CA GLU A 46 -33.84 -1.26 -12.35
C GLU A 46 -34.01 -0.44 -11.07
N VAL A 47 -34.80 -0.96 -10.15
CA VAL A 47 -34.97 -0.42 -8.80
C VAL A 47 -34.05 -1.13 -7.81
N ILE A 48 -33.92 -0.59 -6.60
CA ILE A 48 -33.20 -1.26 -5.50
C ILE A 48 -33.90 -2.59 -5.22
N HIS A 49 -33.14 -3.69 -5.19
CA HIS A 49 -33.70 -5.02 -4.95
C HIS A 49 -34.32 -5.09 -3.52
N PRO A 50 -35.48 -5.76 -3.33
CA PRO A 50 -36.16 -5.80 -2.02
C PRO A 50 -35.30 -6.31 -0.86
N SER A 51 -34.36 -7.22 -1.14
CA SER A 51 -33.39 -7.71 -0.13
C SER A 51 -32.44 -6.65 0.42
N VAL A 52 -32.38 -5.47 -0.20
CA VAL A 52 -31.57 -4.33 0.24
C VAL A 52 -32.47 -3.20 0.72
N ALA A 53 -33.55 -2.89 -0.01
CA ALA A 53 -34.45 -1.79 0.32
C ALA A 53 -35.13 -1.93 1.70
N SER A 54 -35.26 -3.17 2.19
CA SER A 54 -35.89 -3.49 3.48
C SER A 54 -34.91 -3.56 4.66
N LEU A 55 -33.62 -3.28 4.45
CA LEU A 55 -32.63 -3.37 5.52
C LEU A 55 -32.75 -2.21 6.50
N PRO A 56 -32.91 -2.46 7.81
CA PRO A 56 -33.14 -1.41 8.81
C PRO A 56 -31.87 -0.62 9.17
N ASP A 57 -30.69 -1.24 9.05
CA ASP A 57 -29.42 -0.69 9.56
C ASP A 57 -28.62 0.12 8.54
N ILE A 58 -29.23 0.52 7.42
CA ILE A 58 -28.56 1.26 6.35
C ILE A 58 -29.16 2.65 6.12
N GLU A 59 -28.31 3.58 5.71
CA GLU A 59 -28.70 4.94 5.31
C GLU A 59 -28.16 5.21 3.91
N PHE A 60 -29.03 5.59 2.99
CA PHE A 60 -28.62 5.90 1.63
C PHE A 60 -27.98 7.28 1.54
N ILE A 61 -26.85 7.37 0.85
CA ILE A 61 -26.19 8.64 0.57
C ILE A 61 -26.86 9.29 -0.63
N ASP A 62 -27.57 10.40 -0.41
CA ASP A 62 -28.09 11.23 -1.49
C ASP A 62 -27.09 12.33 -1.86
N SER A 63 -26.39 12.12 -2.99
CA SER A 63 -25.33 12.99 -3.54
C SER A 63 -24.06 13.14 -2.68
N THR A 64 -24.17 13.70 -1.47
CA THR A 64 -23.03 14.03 -0.60
C THR A 64 -23.35 13.75 0.85
N TYR A 65 -22.41 13.13 1.56
CA TYR A 65 -22.46 12.98 3.02
C TYR A 65 -21.10 13.35 3.62
N ARG A 66 -21.10 14.26 4.60
CA ARG A 66 -19.87 14.71 5.27
C ARG A 66 -19.61 13.86 6.51
N VAL A 67 -18.59 12.99 6.45
CA VAL A 67 -18.18 12.15 7.59
C VAL A 67 -17.15 12.82 8.50
N HIS A 68 -16.42 13.83 7.99
CA HIS A 68 -15.43 14.61 8.72
C HIS A 68 -15.20 15.96 8.00
N PRO A 69 -14.74 17.04 8.66
CA PRO A 69 -14.47 18.33 8.01
C PRO A 69 -13.52 18.30 6.80
N LYS A 70 -12.73 17.23 6.65
CA LYS A 70 -11.79 17.01 5.54
C LYS A 70 -12.12 15.80 4.66
N VAL A 71 -13.24 15.10 4.90
CA VAL A 71 -13.61 13.88 4.17
C VAL A 71 -15.09 13.89 3.78
N LEU A 72 -15.35 13.75 2.49
CA LEU A 72 -16.69 13.67 1.92
C LEU A 72 -16.93 12.30 1.29
N CYS A 73 -18.08 11.70 1.61
CA CYS A 73 -18.68 10.69 0.76
C CYS A 73 -19.40 11.43 -0.36
N TYR A 74 -18.97 11.23 -1.61
CA TYR A 74 -19.51 11.98 -2.75
C TYR A 74 -19.84 11.04 -3.91
N ASP A 75 -21.11 11.06 -4.31
CA ASP A 75 -21.61 10.31 -5.46
C ASP A 75 -21.28 11.06 -6.76
N THR A 76 -20.18 10.66 -7.38
CA THR A 76 -19.72 11.17 -8.68
C THR A 76 -20.54 10.67 -9.87
N LYS A 77 -21.65 9.97 -9.64
CA LYS A 77 -22.51 9.33 -10.67
C LYS A 77 -21.71 8.43 -11.61
N VAL A 78 -20.66 7.79 -11.07
CA VAL A 78 -19.81 6.87 -11.81
C VAL A 78 -20.58 5.59 -12.12
N LEU A 79 -20.49 5.14 -13.37
CA LEU A 79 -21.08 3.87 -13.80
C LEU A 79 -20.42 2.68 -13.09
N ALA A 80 -21.22 1.72 -12.64
CA ALA A 80 -20.73 0.52 -11.96
C ALA A 80 -19.77 -0.32 -12.83
N GLN A 81 -19.81 -0.17 -14.16
CA GLN A 81 -18.92 -0.85 -15.10
C GLN A 81 -17.53 -0.20 -15.22
N ASN A 82 -17.34 1.02 -14.72
CA ASN A 82 -16.06 1.72 -14.84
C ASN A 82 -14.94 0.98 -14.09
N ILE A 83 -13.79 0.82 -14.76
CA ILE A 83 -12.64 0.09 -14.21
C ILE A 83 -12.01 0.85 -13.04
N ASN A 84 -11.86 2.17 -13.15
CA ASN A 84 -11.34 3.02 -12.10
C ASN A 84 -12.33 4.16 -11.80
N PRO A 85 -13.09 4.07 -10.69
CA PRO A 85 -14.04 5.12 -10.29
C PRO A 85 -13.41 6.49 -10.02
N THR A 86 -12.11 6.53 -9.73
CA THR A 86 -11.39 7.75 -9.34
C THR A 86 -10.74 8.49 -10.50
N GLN A 87 -10.84 7.95 -11.73
CA GLN A 87 -10.16 8.48 -12.91
C GLN A 87 -10.77 9.83 -13.34
N GLY A 88 -9.93 10.85 -13.47
CA GLY A 88 -10.33 12.18 -13.93
C GLY A 88 -11.07 13.02 -12.88
N GLN A 89 -11.24 12.51 -11.67
CA GLN A 89 -11.91 13.21 -10.57
C GLN A 89 -11.02 14.28 -9.94
N GLU A 90 -9.70 14.14 -10.09
CA GLU A 90 -8.69 15.10 -9.61
C GLU A 90 -8.86 16.50 -10.23
N ASN A 91 -9.43 16.58 -11.43
CA ASN A 91 -9.66 17.82 -12.16
C ASN A 91 -11.06 18.40 -11.92
N LYS A 92 -11.94 17.66 -11.24
CA LYS A 92 -13.35 18.00 -11.07
C LYS A 92 -13.72 18.30 -9.62
N LEU A 93 -13.06 17.64 -8.68
CA LEU A 93 -13.38 17.74 -7.27
C LEU A 93 -12.50 18.79 -6.59
N PRO A 94 -13.09 19.63 -5.72
CA PRO A 94 -12.33 20.61 -4.94
C PRO A 94 -11.12 20.01 -4.23
N SER A 95 -10.06 20.81 -4.14
CA SER A 95 -8.79 20.39 -3.54
C SER A 95 -8.79 20.40 -2.00
N GLU A 96 -9.92 20.71 -1.36
CA GLU A 96 -10.02 20.87 0.10
C GLU A 96 -10.28 19.55 0.85
N TYR A 97 -10.85 18.56 0.17
CA TYR A 97 -11.35 17.33 0.79
C TYR A 97 -10.66 16.08 0.23
N SER A 98 -10.62 15.04 1.05
CA SER A 98 -10.51 13.67 0.58
C SER A 98 -11.90 13.12 0.26
N TYR A 99 -11.99 12.19 -0.68
CA TYR A 99 -13.28 11.70 -1.17
C TYR A 99 -13.39 10.19 -1.11
N ILE A 100 -14.51 9.72 -0.56
CA ILE A 100 -14.97 8.34 -0.65
C ILE A 100 -16.10 8.31 -1.67
N MET A 101 -15.95 7.50 -2.71
CA MET A 101 -16.83 7.48 -3.88
C MET A 101 -17.50 6.10 -4.05
N PRO A 102 -18.66 6.04 -4.71
CA PRO A 102 -19.25 4.78 -5.09
C PRO A 102 -18.32 3.99 -6.01
N GLY A 103 -18.30 2.68 -5.82
CA GLY A 103 -17.56 1.80 -6.71
C GLY A 103 -17.76 0.34 -6.34
N THR A 104 -18.01 -0.49 -7.34
CA THR A 104 -18.00 -1.96 -7.21
C THR A 104 -16.60 -2.56 -7.26
N LYS A 105 -15.57 -1.72 -7.46
CA LYS A 105 -14.15 -2.06 -7.44
C LYS A 105 -13.46 -1.20 -6.39
N ARG A 106 -12.56 -1.79 -5.61
CA ARG A 106 -11.75 -1.07 -4.64
C ARG A 106 -10.59 -0.36 -5.31
N ARG A 107 -10.54 0.96 -5.17
CA ARG A 107 -9.41 1.80 -5.57
C ARG A 107 -9.05 2.73 -4.42
N TYR A 108 -7.78 3.02 -4.28
CA TYR A 108 -7.27 4.02 -3.36
C TYR A 108 -6.12 4.74 -4.03
N ARG A 109 -5.99 6.04 -3.84
CA ARG A 109 -4.74 6.75 -4.12
C ARG A 109 -4.65 7.99 -3.26
N THR A 110 -3.44 8.29 -2.79
CA THR A 110 -3.14 9.64 -2.32
C THR A 110 -3.07 10.63 -3.48
N LEU A 111 -3.38 11.88 -3.18
CA LEU A 111 -3.37 12.99 -4.11
C LEU A 111 -2.33 14.02 -3.65
N PRO A 112 -1.58 14.63 -4.58
CA PRO A 112 -0.60 15.63 -4.24
C PRO A 112 -1.23 16.86 -3.58
N SER A 113 -0.50 17.44 -2.61
CA SER A 113 -0.88 18.61 -1.83
C SER A 113 0.33 19.53 -1.63
N ILE A 114 0.11 20.84 -1.54
CA ILE A 114 1.13 21.83 -1.17
C ILE A 114 1.05 22.06 0.34
N GLY A 115 2.15 21.83 1.06
CA GLY A 115 2.31 22.25 2.46
C GLY A 115 1.35 21.63 3.48
N THR A 116 0.45 20.73 3.06
CA THR A 116 -0.48 20.01 3.94
C THR A 116 -0.42 18.51 3.69
N LYS A 117 -0.89 17.72 4.66
CA LYS A 117 -0.97 16.25 4.52
C LYS A 117 -1.73 15.88 3.23
N PRO A 118 -1.29 14.84 2.51
CA PRO A 118 -1.91 14.48 1.24
C PRO A 118 -3.38 14.10 1.43
N ARG A 119 -4.18 14.40 0.42
CA ARG A 119 -5.58 13.96 0.36
C ARG A 119 -5.65 12.57 -0.24
N PHE A 120 -6.82 11.96 -0.23
CA PHE A 120 -7.01 10.69 -0.91
C PHE A 120 -8.33 10.62 -1.68
N PHE A 121 -8.34 9.74 -2.67
CA PHE A 121 -9.55 9.17 -3.24
C PHE A 121 -9.64 7.70 -2.87
N ALA A 122 -10.81 7.27 -2.42
CA ALA A 122 -11.13 5.88 -2.15
C ALA A 122 -12.47 5.51 -2.80
N SER A 123 -12.58 4.30 -3.34
CA SER A 123 -13.87 3.71 -3.72
C SER A 123 -14.20 2.50 -2.85
N THR A 124 -15.46 2.26 -2.58
CA THR A 124 -15.85 1.41 -1.44
C THR A 124 -15.72 -0.09 -1.68
N GLY A 125 -16.23 -0.60 -2.79
CA GLY A 125 -16.69 -1.98 -2.92
C GLY A 125 -18.21 -2.04 -2.80
N ALA A 126 -18.80 -3.21 -3.03
CA ALA A 126 -20.26 -3.38 -2.95
C ALA A 126 -20.68 -4.38 -1.87
N MET A 127 -21.89 -4.22 -1.32
CA MET A 127 -22.51 -5.23 -0.44
C MET A 127 -23.48 -6.17 -1.20
N THR A 128 -23.81 -5.82 -2.44
CA THR A 128 -24.61 -6.67 -3.34
C THR A 128 -23.74 -7.57 -4.20
N GLU A 129 -24.35 -8.59 -4.78
CA GLU A 129 -23.77 -9.37 -5.86
C GLU A 129 -23.60 -8.53 -7.14
N ALA A 130 -22.86 -9.08 -8.11
CA ALA A 130 -22.62 -8.43 -9.39
C ALA A 130 -23.88 -8.42 -10.27
N ASN A 131 -24.35 -7.23 -10.69
CA ASN A 131 -25.42 -7.09 -11.66
C ASN A 131 -24.95 -6.34 -12.92
N TYR A 132 -24.65 -7.08 -13.99
CA TYR A 132 -24.10 -6.53 -15.25
C TYR A 132 -24.64 -7.25 -16.48
N VAL A 133 -24.51 -6.61 -17.65
CA VAL A 133 -24.86 -7.21 -18.94
C VAL A 133 -23.81 -8.24 -19.34
N THR A 134 -24.15 -9.53 -19.28
CA THR A 134 -23.22 -10.62 -19.62
C THR A 134 -23.74 -11.59 -20.67
N VAL A 135 -24.92 -11.35 -21.24
CA VAL A 135 -25.58 -12.27 -22.19
C VAL A 135 -25.62 -11.69 -23.60
N ALA A 136 -25.48 -12.56 -24.61
CA ALA A 136 -25.27 -12.19 -26.02
C ALA A 136 -26.44 -11.44 -26.70
N ARG A 137 -27.62 -11.36 -26.06
CA ARG A 137 -28.79 -10.62 -26.58
C ARG A 137 -28.62 -9.08 -26.48
N SER A 138 -27.50 -8.60 -25.94
CA SER A 138 -27.11 -7.19 -25.93
C SER A 138 -25.88 -6.98 -26.81
N SER A 139 -25.59 -5.73 -27.22
CA SER A 139 -24.44 -5.44 -28.08
C SER A 139 -23.13 -6.02 -27.51
N GLY A 140 -22.29 -6.60 -28.37
CA GLY A 140 -21.06 -7.29 -27.95
C GLY A 140 -20.12 -6.42 -27.10
N MET A 141 -20.09 -5.11 -27.34
CA MET A 141 -19.35 -4.15 -26.52
C MET A 141 -19.89 -4.04 -25.08
N ARG A 142 -21.22 -4.01 -24.90
CA ARG A 142 -21.85 -3.99 -23.57
C ARG A 142 -21.59 -5.29 -22.82
N VAL A 143 -21.69 -6.43 -23.52
CA VAL A 143 -21.38 -7.76 -22.96
C VAL A 143 -19.93 -7.85 -22.50
N LYS A 144 -18.97 -7.43 -23.34
CA LYS A 144 -17.54 -7.40 -23.00
C LYS A 144 -17.27 -6.55 -21.75
N ARG A 145 -17.80 -5.33 -21.69
CA ARG A 145 -17.65 -4.45 -20.52
C ARG A 145 -18.29 -5.06 -19.27
N GLY A 146 -19.46 -5.66 -19.38
CA GLY A 146 -20.13 -6.31 -18.26
C GLY A 146 -19.41 -7.55 -17.74
N LEU A 147 -18.83 -8.37 -18.62
CA LEU A 147 -17.99 -9.51 -18.24
C LEU A 147 -16.73 -9.05 -17.49
N GLN A 148 -16.05 -8.01 -17.98
CA GLN A 148 -14.90 -7.40 -17.30
C GLN A 148 -15.29 -6.84 -15.93
N ALA A 149 -16.41 -6.10 -15.86
CA ALA A 149 -16.90 -5.53 -14.62
C ALA A 149 -17.30 -6.61 -13.59
N LYS A 150 -17.89 -7.73 -14.04
CA LYS A 150 -18.23 -8.89 -13.19
C LYS A 150 -16.99 -9.56 -12.64
N ALA A 151 -15.94 -9.75 -13.46
CA ALA A 151 -14.69 -10.37 -13.03
C ALA A 151 -13.94 -9.54 -11.97
N GLN A 152 -14.12 -8.22 -11.98
CA GLN A 152 -13.50 -7.29 -11.04
C GLN A 152 -14.43 -6.83 -9.92
N HIS A 153 -15.66 -7.35 -9.84
CA HIS A 153 -16.60 -6.97 -8.80
C HIS A 153 -16.10 -7.45 -7.43
N GLN A 154 -16.04 -6.55 -6.46
CA GLN A 154 -15.49 -6.83 -5.13
C GLN A 154 -16.52 -6.51 -4.06
N LEU A 155 -16.79 -7.51 -3.22
CA LEU A 155 -17.51 -7.30 -1.97
C LEU A 155 -16.63 -6.51 -1.02
N GLY A 156 -17.11 -5.39 -0.48
CA GLY A 156 -16.28 -4.53 0.34
C GLY A 156 -16.98 -3.30 0.91
N PHE A 157 -16.30 -2.67 1.85
CA PHE A 157 -16.69 -1.39 2.44
C PHE A 157 -15.45 -0.61 2.88
N VAL A 158 -15.61 0.70 3.04
CA VAL A 158 -14.66 1.57 3.74
C VAL A 158 -15.11 1.69 5.18
N TYR A 159 -14.25 1.32 6.12
CA TYR A 159 -14.41 1.68 7.52
C TYR A 159 -13.75 3.05 7.74
N PHE A 160 -14.53 3.99 8.26
CA PHE A 160 -14.09 5.34 8.60
C PHE A 160 -14.28 5.57 10.09
N GLN A 161 -13.27 6.12 10.76
CA GLN A 161 -13.34 6.49 12.17
C GLN A 161 -12.79 7.89 12.37
N ASP A 162 -13.61 8.78 12.91
CA ASP A 162 -13.16 10.07 13.43
C ASP A 162 -12.54 9.87 14.82
N ASN A 163 -11.28 10.26 14.97
CA ASN A 163 -10.49 10.14 16.19
C ASN A 163 -10.44 11.45 17.00
N GLY A 164 -11.16 12.49 16.55
CA GLY A 164 -11.15 13.81 17.14
C GLY A 164 -9.87 14.59 16.81
N ARG A 165 -9.86 15.87 17.18
CA ARG A 165 -8.74 16.80 16.94
C ARG A 165 -8.30 16.87 15.46
N GLY A 166 -9.23 16.65 14.53
CA GLY A 166 -8.99 16.66 13.10
C GLY A 166 -8.28 15.42 12.53
N ASN A 167 -8.09 14.37 13.33
CA ASN A 167 -7.52 13.10 12.90
C ASN A 167 -8.61 12.07 12.61
N PHE A 168 -8.36 11.20 11.64
CA PHE A 168 -9.29 10.14 11.28
C PHE A 168 -8.51 8.94 10.73
N ASP A 169 -9.13 7.76 10.79
CA ASP A 169 -8.66 6.54 10.16
C ASP A 169 -9.60 6.14 9.02
N VAL A 170 -9.00 5.66 7.93
CA VAL A 170 -9.74 5.12 6.77
C VAL A 170 -9.14 3.78 6.40
N TYR A 171 -9.97 2.75 6.35
CA TYR A 171 -9.53 1.40 6.01
C TYR A 171 -10.50 0.74 5.04
N GLN A 172 -10.00 0.24 3.90
CA GLN A 172 -10.83 -0.49 2.94
C GLN A 172 -10.80 -2.00 3.18
N VAL A 173 -11.95 -2.54 3.59
CA VAL A 173 -12.17 -3.97 3.76
C VAL A 173 -12.67 -4.57 2.44
N ILE A 174 -12.10 -5.72 2.06
CA ILE A 174 -12.58 -6.54 0.94
C ILE A 174 -12.82 -7.95 1.44
N ALA A 175 -13.97 -8.49 1.05
CA ALA A 175 -14.31 -9.87 1.31
C ALA A 175 -13.87 -10.78 0.17
N ASP A 176 -13.70 -12.06 0.49
CA ASP A 176 -13.64 -13.12 -0.51
C ASP A 176 -14.98 -13.26 -1.25
N LYS A 177 -15.02 -14.11 -2.27
CA LYS A 177 -16.24 -14.35 -3.06
C LYS A 177 -17.41 -14.88 -2.22
N GLY A 178 -17.14 -15.49 -1.08
CA GLY A 178 -18.16 -15.99 -0.16
C GLY A 178 -18.69 -14.91 0.78
N GLY A 179 -18.08 -13.72 0.83
CA GLY A 179 -18.45 -12.64 1.74
C GLY A 179 -17.72 -12.68 3.09
N ASN A 180 -16.67 -13.49 3.25
CA ASN A 180 -15.86 -13.49 4.47
C ASN A 180 -14.69 -12.51 4.33
N PHE A 181 -14.34 -11.80 5.40
CA PHE A 181 -13.26 -10.82 5.37
C PHE A 181 -12.43 -10.85 6.64
N GLN A 182 -11.23 -10.28 6.54
CA GLN A 182 -10.38 -10.03 7.70
C GLN A 182 -10.20 -8.52 7.88
N TYR A 183 -10.29 -8.08 9.12
CA TYR A 183 -9.86 -6.76 9.56
C TYR A 183 -8.81 -6.94 10.64
N LEU A 184 -7.55 -6.61 10.31
CA LEU A 184 -6.41 -6.78 11.22
C LEU A 184 -6.33 -8.23 11.74
N THR A 185 -6.54 -8.46 13.03
CA THR A 185 -6.52 -9.78 13.66
C THR A 185 -7.89 -10.46 13.71
N GLU A 186 -8.94 -9.85 13.16
CA GLU A 186 -10.33 -10.31 13.29
C GLU A 186 -10.82 -10.89 11.97
N TRP A 187 -11.15 -12.18 11.98
CA TRP A 187 -11.71 -12.90 10.84
C TRP A 187 -13.22 -13.06 10.99
N TYR A 188 -13.96 -12.53 10.03
CA TYR A 188 -15.43 -12.53 10.00
C TYR A 188 -15.96 -13.55 9.00
N ARG A 189 -16.77 -14.51 9.48
CA ARG A 189 -17.39 -15.56 8.67
C ARG A 189 -18.70 -16.04 9.29
N GLY A 190 -19.77 -16.09 8.52
CA GLY A 190 -21.07 -16.60 8.98
C GLY A 190 -21.66 -15.81 10.14
N GLY A 191 -21.45 -14.49 10.18
CA GLY A 191 -21.92 -13.61 11.27
C GLY A 191 -21.13 -13.74 12.57
N ARG A 192 -19.96 -14.40 12.55
CA ARG A 192 -19.10 -14.58 13.72
C ARG A 192 -17.73 -13.98 13.48
N MET A 193 -17.09 -13.54 14.57
CA MET A 193 -15.72 -13.04 14.59
C MET A 193 -14.84 -14.04 15.36
N ILE A 194 -13.67 -14.36 14.79
CA ILE A 194 -12.60 -15.09 15.49
C ILE A 194 -11.27 -14.40 15.30
N ASN A 195 -10.34 -14.57 16.25
CA ASN A 195 -8.99 -14.05 16.10
C ASN A 195 -8.16 -14.91 15.14
N ARG A 196 -7.44 -14.24 14.22
CA ARG A 196 -6.57 -14.85 13.21
C ARG A 196 -5.41 -13.91 12.90
N GLY A 197 -4.18 -14.43 12.96
CA GLY A 197 -2.98 -13.68 12.54
C GLY A 197 -2.96 -13.36 11.04
N ILE A 198 -1.97 -12.60 10.62
CA ILE A 198 -1.82 -12.18 9.21
C ILE A 198 -0.71 -12.94 8.48
N GLU A 199 -0.80 -12.98 7.15
CA GLU A 199 0.15 -13.71 6.32
C GLU A 199 1.44 -12.91 6.12
N ALA A 200 1.32 -11.61 5.84
CA ALA A 200 2.46 -10.71 5.76
C ALA A 200 2.10 -9.26 6.11
N LEU A 201 3.07 -8.53 6.68
CA LEU A 201 3.06 -7.08 6.78
C LEU A 201 4.11 -6.52 5.82
N VAL A 202 3.72 -5.69 4.87
CA VAL A 202 4.62 -5.03 3.91
C VAL A 202 4.85 -3.60 4.38
N LEU A 203 6.04 -3.31 4.85
CA LEU A 203 6.36 -1.99 5.38
C LEU A 203 6.51 -0.99 4.22
N GLY A 204 6.17 0.26 4.49
CA GLY A 204 6.50 1.36 3.59
C GLY A 204 8.02 1.53 3.51
N ASP A 205 8.50 2.10 2.42
CA ASP A 205 9.94 2.25 2.15
C ASP A 205 10.70 2.77 3.39
N TRP A 206 11.65 1.97 3.88
CA TRP A 206 12.07 2.06 5.28
C TRP A 206 13.13 3.13 5.54
N HIS A 207 14.16 3.17 4.69
CA HIS A 207 15.32 4.06 4.73
C HIS A 207 15.97 4.16 6.11
N THR A 208 16.74 3.14 6.49
CA THR A 208 17.41 3.14 7.80
C THR A 208 18.27 4.40 7.97
N GLY A 209 17.93 5.25 8.95
CA GLY A 209 18.58 6.54 9.20
C GLY A 209 17.70 7.76 8.90
N ASP A 210 16.69 7.59 8.04
CA ASP A 210 15.65 8.59 7.74
C ASP A 210 14.22 8.10 8.05
N THR A 211 14.07 6.84 8.50
CA THR A 211 12.82 6.33 9.09
C THR A 211 12.32 7.28 10.19
N ASN A 212 11.05 7.68 10.12
CA ASN A 212 10.44 8.50 11.17
C ASN A 212 10.33 7.67 12.46
N PRO A 213 10.89 8.13 13.61
CA PRO A 213 10.88 7.36 14.86
C PRO A 213 9.48 7.00 15.36
N GLU A 214 8.48 7.87 15.14
CA GLU A 214 7.09 7.61 15.48
C GLU A 214 6.53 6.45 14.64
N ILE A 215 6.80 6.48 13.33
CA ILE A 215 6.38 5.41 12.41
C ILE A 215 7.08 4.12 12.77
N ARG A 216 8.41 4.12 12.98
CA ARG A 216 9.17 2.96 13.44
C ARG A 216 8.54 2.31 14.69
N LYS A 217 8.21 3.12 15.70
CA LYS A 217 7.56 2.64 16.94
C LYS A 217 6.19 2.00 16.64
N ARG A 218 5.37 2.63 15.79
CA ARG A 218 4.07 2.10 15.38
C ARG A 218 4.22 0.79 14.59
N SER A 219 5.17 0.70 13.66
CA SER A 219 5.46 -0.51 12.88
C SER A 219 5.86 -1.68 13.77
N ILE A 220 6.72 -1.45 14.77
CA ILE A 220 7.10 -2.48 15.76
C ILE A 220 5.86 -2.98 16.52
N LYS A 221 5.00 -2.06 16.99
CA LYS A 221 3.74 -2.42 17.66
C LYS A 221 2.78 -3.18 16.75
N MET A 222 2.74 -2.86 15.46
CA MET A 222 1.96 -3.61 14.47
C MET A 222 2.48 -5.05 14.34
N ILE A 223 3.79 -5.28 14.30
CA ILE A 223 4.36 -6.64 14.25
C ILE A 223 4.01 -7.42 15.52
N GLU A 224 4.10 -6.79 16.70
CA GLU A 224 3.71 -7.39 17.99
C GLU A 224 2.23 -7.79 18.02
N THR A 225 1.35 -6.91 17.55
CA THR A 225 -0.11 -7.07 17.62
C THR A 225 -0.64 -8.02 16.55
N LEU A 226 -0.24 -7.81 15.29
CA LEU A 226 -0.76 -8.54 14.14
C LEU A 226 -0.12 -9.93 13.98
N LYS A 227 1.04 -10.15 14.62
CA LYS A 227 1.80 -11.41 14.61
C LYS A 227 1.96 -11.97 13.17
N PRO A 228 2.52 -11.20 12.23
CA PRO A 228 2.67 -11.65 10.86
C PRO A 228 3.61 -12.84 10.76
N LYS A 229 3.35 -13.76 9.82
CA LYS A 229 4.34 -14.80 9.47
C LYS A 229 5.58 -14.20 8.78
N ARG A 230 5.39 -13.11 8.04
CA ARG A 230 6.41 -12.44 7.23
C ARG A 230 6.32 -10.92 7.34
N VAL A 231 7.47 -10.27 7.35
CA VAL A 231 7.56 -8.81 7.21
C VAL A 231 8.41 -8.51 5.98
N VAL A 232 7.95 -7.61 5.11
CA VAL A 232 8.68 -7.23 3.89
C VAL A 232 9.21 -5.81 4.06
N PHE A 233 10.51 -5.63 3.86
CA PHE A 233 11.18 -4.33 3.88
C PHE A 233 11.54 -3.89 2.46
N HIS A 234 10.86 -2.86 1.96
CA HIS A 234 11.31 -2.12 0.79
C HIS A 234 12.26 -0.99 1.22
N ASP A 235 13.28 -0.72 0.40
CA ASP A 235 14.32 0.29 0.65
C ASP A 235 14.82 0.28 2.11
N ILE A 236 15.24 -0.90 2.62
CA ILE A 236 15.76 -0.98 4.01
C ILE A 236 17.04 -0.16 4.18
N PHE A 237 17.84 -0.09 3.11
CA PHE A 237 19.02 0.74 2.98
C PHE A 237 18.64 2.10 2.37
N ASP A 238 19.14 3.19 2.95
CA ASP A 238 18.88 4.54 2.45
C ASP A 238 19.84 4.93 1.31
N GLY A 239 21.06 4.40 1.28
CA GLY A 239 22.03 4.66 0.22
C GLY A 239 22.47 6.12 0.11
N TYR A 240 22.34 6.88 1.19
CA TYR A 240 22.65 8.31 1.18
C TYR A 240 24.14 8.56 0.93
N SER A 241 25.01 7.69 1.47
CA SER A 241 26.47 7.78 1.31
C SER A 241 26.97 7.55 -0.11
N VAL A 242 26.17 6.86 -0.94
CA VAL A 242 26.55 6.41 -2.29
C VAL A 242 25.53 6.82 -3.37
N ASN A 243 24.68 7.81 -3.07
CA ASN A 243 23.60 8.22 -3.95
C ASN A 243 24.13 8.89 -5.22
N HIS A 244 24.03 8.17 -6.35
CA HIS A 244 24.49 8.64 -7.65
C HIS A 244 23.77 9.91 -8.15
N HIS A 245 22.53 10.17 -7.72
CA HIS A 245 21.80 11.40 -8.09
C HIS A 245 22.40 12.67 -7.45
N LYS A 246 23.24 12.52 -6.43
CA LYS A 246 23.94 13.62 -5.73
C LYS A 246 25.39 13.79 -6.18
N GLN A 247 25.92 12.88 -7.00
CA GLN A 247 27.31 12.94 -7.46
C GLN A 247 27.57 14.22 -8.25
N GLY A 248 28.75 14.81 -8.05
CA GLY A 248 29.17 16.04 -8.72
C GLY A 248 28.50 17.33 -8.23
N LYS A 249 27.64 17.29 -7.21
CA LYS A 249 26.95 18.48 -6.66
C LYS A 249 27.60 18.95 -5.36
N LEU A 250 28.35 20.05 -5.40
CA LEU A 250 29.11 20.59 -4.24
C LEU A 250 28.22 20.83 -3.00
N LEU A 251 27.08 21.51 -3.17
CA LEU A 251 26.19 21.82 -2.05
C LEU A 251 25.62 20.55 -1.40
N GLU A 252 25.31 19.52 -2.19
CA GLU A 252 24.84 18.24 -1.65
C GLU A 252 25.96 17.49 -0.92
N ALA A 253 27.20 17.54 -1.42
CA ALA A 253 28.35 16.95 -0.75
C ALA A 253 28.60 17.62 0.62
N LEU A 254 28.56 18.95 0.69
CA LEU A 254 28.72 19.71 1.95
C LEU A 254 27.58 19.42 2.95
N ARG A 255 26.32 19.37 2.49
CA ARG A 255 25.16 19.00 3.33
C ARG A 255 25.32 17.59 3.90
N THR A 256 25.74 16.65 3.07
CA THR A 256 25.96 15.24 3.44
C THR A 256 27.14 15.07 4.40
N GLY A 257 28.20 15.85 4.21
CA GLY A 257 29.34 15.98 5.10
C GLY A 257 28.92 16.45 6.49
N ASN A 258 28.26 17.61 6.56
CA ASN A 258 27.79 18.23 7.80
C ASN A 258 26.80 17.33 8.56
N ALA A 259 25.94 16.61 7.86
CA ALA A 259 25.01 15.65 8.46
C ALA A 259 25.66 14.31 8.87
N GLN A 260 26.97 14.14 8.64
CA GLN A 260 27.71 12.91 8.90
C GLN A 260 27.10 11.65 8.22
N LYS A 261 26.54 11.84 7.01
CA LYS A 261 25.92 10.77 6.22
C LYS A 261 26.76 10.34 5.00
N HIS A 262 27.99 10.82 4.88
CA HIS A 262 28.85 10.58 3.70
C HIS A 262 29.61 9.24 3.77
N LEU A 263 29.64 8.57 4.92
CA LEU A 263 30.43 7.35 5.14
C LEU A 263 29.59 6.08 4.93
N LEU A 264 29.91 5.30 3.91
CA LEU A 264 29.24 4.04 3.58
C LEU A 264 29.39 3.00 4.70
N GLU A 265 30.57 2.89 5.29
CA GLU A 265 30.82 1.93 6.38
C GLU A 265 29.90 2.18 7.58
N GLU A 266 29.71 3.45 7.96
CA GLU A 266 28.85 3.84 9.09
C GLU A 266 27.35 3.66 8.76
N GLU A 267 26.93 3.90 7.53
CA GLU A 267 25.57 3.61 7.07
C GLU A 267 25.27 2.11 7.13
N LEU A 268 26.19 1.27 6.65
CA LEU A 268 26.07 -0.19 6.72
C LEU A 268 26.03 -0.70 8.17
N LYS A 269 26.87 -0.16 9.07
CA LYS A 269 26.84 -0.51 10.50
C LYS A 269 25.51 -0.15 11.15
N LYS A 270 24.92 1.00 10.82
CA LYS A 270 23.58 1.39 11.29
C LYS A 270 22.51 0.43 10.79
N LEU A 271 22.58 0.03 9.52
CA LEU A 271 21.66 -0.96 8.96
C LEU A 271 21.80 -2.34 9.59
N VAL A 272 23.02 -2.83 9.85
CA VAL A 272 23.23 -4.09 10.60
C VAL A 272 22.54 -4.03 11.96
N LYS A 273 22.70 -2.95 12.73
CA LYS A 273 22.04 -2.80 14.05
C LYS A 273 20.52 -2.86 13.94
N GLU A 274 19.95 -2.26 12.89
CA GLU A 274 18.50 -2.29 12.66
C GLU A 274 18.02 -3.69 12.31
N ILE A 275 18.73 -4.41 11.43
CA ILE A 275 18.48 -5.81 11.08
C ILE A 275 18.54 -6.70 12.32
N GLU A 276 19.59 -6.57 13.12
CA GLU A 276 19.78 -7.33 14.36
C GLU A 276 18.66 -7.06 15.37
N TYR A 277 18.22 -5.80 15.51
CA TYR A 277 17.10 -5.44 16.37
C TYR A 277 15.82 -6.20 15.99
N PHE A 278 15.43 -6.17 14.70
CA PHE A 278 14.22 -6.86 14.24
C PHE A 278 14.35 -8.38 14.33
N ALA A 279 15.52 -8.92 13.94
CA ALA A 279 15.77 -10.36 13.99
C ALA A 279 15.67 -10.91 15.42
N ASN A 280 16.30 -10.24 16.38
CA ASN A 280 16.32 -10.66 17.78
C ASN A 280 14.96 -10.45 18.46
N LYS A 281 14.27 -9.36 18.15
CA LYS A 281 12.95 -9.08 18.74
C LYS A 281 11.85 -10.00 18.21
N PHE A 282 11.96 -10.44 16.95
CA PHE A 282 10.94 -11.26 16.30
C PHE A 282 11.56 -12.51 15.62
N PRO A 283 12.12 -13.45 16.41
CA PRO A 283 12.88 -14.58 15.86
C PRO A 283 12.03 -15.54 15.02
N LYS A 284 10.70 -15.56 15.22
CA LYS A 284 9.76 -16.41 14.47
C LYS A 284 9.24 -15.77 13.18
N VAL A 285 9.54 -14.49 12.95
CA VAL A 285 9.10 -13.75 11.75
C VAL A 285 10.18 -13.89 10.68
N LYS A 286 9.75 -14.19 9.44
CA LYS A 286 10.62 -14.13 8.27
C LYS A 286 10.63 -12.70 7.72
N PHE A 287 11.78 -12.05 7.75
CA PHE A 287 12.01 -10.75 7.17
C PHE A 287 12.48 -10.92 5.73
N ILE A 288 11.73 -10.35 4.78
CA ILE A 288 12.01 -10.42 3.36
C ILE A 288 12.51 -9.05 2.91
N VAL A 289 13.65 -9.03 2.22
CA VAL A 289 14.27 -7.79 1.71
C VAL A 289 14.38 -7.92 0.19
N PRO A 290 13.38 -7.44 -0.58
CA PRO A 290 13.49 -7.27 -2.01
C PRO A 290 14.59 -6.27 -2.36
N GLU A 291 15.43 -6.61 -3.35
CA GLU A 291 16.39 -5.66 -3.92
C GLU A 291 15.65 -4.42 -4.46
N SER A 292 15.86 -3.30 -3.78
CA SER A 292 15.19 -2.04 -4.02
C SER A 292 16.12 -1.04 -4.74
N ASN A 293 15.62 0.08 -5.25
CA ASN A 293 16.47 0.97 -6.04
C ASN A 293 17.62 1.58 -5.22
N HIS A 294 17.44 1.75 -3.91
CA HIS A 294 18.50 2.22 -3.03
C HIS A 294 19.61 1.17 -2.84
N ASP A 295 19.27 -0.12 -2.84
CA ASP A 295 20.24 -1.22 -2.78
C ASP A 295 21.13 -1.24 -4.03
N VAL A 296 20.53 -0.93 -5.20
CA VAL A 296 21.22 -0.82 -6.49
C VAL A 296 22.24 0.32 -6.51
N PHE A 297 22.07 1.37 -5.69
CA PHE A 297 23.04 2.48 -5.62
C PHE A 297 24.44 2.01 -5.26
N ILE A 298 24.57 0.94 -4.46
CA ILE A 298 25.87 0.35 -4.14
C ILE A 298 26.56 -0.11 -5.43
N ARG A 299 25.86 -0.88 -6.27
CA ARG A 299 26.45 -1.37 -7.52
C ARG A 299 26.76 -0.21 -8.47
N THR A 300 25.84 0.72 -8.67
CA THR A 300 26.07 1.93 -9.50
C THR A 300 27.27 2.75 -9.02
N TYR A 301 27.42 2.94 -7.72
CA TYR A 301 28.53 3.68 -7.13
C TYR A 301 29.87 3.01 -7.40
N LEU A 302 29.94 1.69 -7.19
CA LEU A 302 31.15 0.90 -7.42
C LEU A 302 31.53 0.87 -8.91
N ASP A 303 30.55 0.81 -9.80
CA ASP A 303 30.77 0.85 -11.26
C ASP A 303 31.21 2.25 -11.76
N SER A 304 30.77 3.33 -11.10
CA SER A 304 30.89 4.71 -11.62
C SER A 304 32.29 5.33 -11.64
N MET A 305 33.35 4.63 -11.19
CA MET A 305 34.71 5.17 -10.93
C MET A 305 34.76 6.40 -9.98
N TYR A 306 33.63 6.98 -9.62
CA TYR A 306 33.51 8.16 -8.76
C TYR A 306 34.03 7.93 -7.34
N HIS A 307 34.08 6.67 -6.90
CA HIS A 307 34.63 6.26 -5.62
C HIS A 307 36.12 6.64 -5.45
N HIS A 308 36.89 6.81 -6.54
CA HIS A 308 38.27 7.32 -6.48
C HIS A 308 38.35 8.77 -5.98
N ALA A 309 37.31 9.59 -6.23
CA ALA A 309 37.23 10.97 -5.77
C ALA A 309 36.70 11.08 -4.33
N GLN A 310 36.41 9.95 -3.65
CA GLN A 310 35.91 9.89 -2.27
C GLN A 310 36.78 8.96 -1.42
N PRO A 311 37.96 9.42 -0.95
CA PRO A 311 38.91 8.59 -0.22
C PRO A 311 38.30 7.83 0.97
N HIS A 312 37.34 8.45 1.66
CA HIS A 312 36.64 7.87 2.81
C HIS A 312 35.80 6.64 2.47
N ASN A 313 35.18 6.59 1.29
CA ASN A 313 34.39 5.44 0.85
C ASN A 313 35.19 4.47 -0.02
N TYR A 314 36.36 4.89 -0.53
CA TYR A 314 37.22 4.07 -1.38
C TYR A 314 37.68 2.78 -0.69
N LEU A 315 38.12 2.86 0.57
CA LEU A 315 38.51 1.66 1.34
C LEU A 315 37.36 0.68 1.50
N GLN A 316 36.15 1.20 1.71
CA GLN A 316 34.95 0.39 1.83
C GLN A 316 34.57 -0.23 0.48
N ALA A 317 34.70 0.51 -0.62
CA ALA A 317 34.49 0.01 -1.97
C ALA A 317 35.41 -1.19 -2.29
N ILE A 318 36.70 -1.11 -1.95
CA ILE A 318 37.66 -2.21 -2.16
C ILE A 318 37.27 -3.49 -1.42
N LYS A 319 36.66 -3.38 -0.22
CA LYS A 319 36.17 -4.57 0.52
C LYS A 319 34.97 -5.23 -0.17
N ILE A 320 34.17 -4.47 -0.93
CA ILE A 320 32.92 -4.93 -1.54
C ILE A 320 33.12 -5.44 -2.96
N ILE A 321 33.90 -4.73 -3.80
CA ILE A 321 34.07 -5.03 -5.23
C ILE A 321 34.37 -6.52 -5.50
N PRO A 322 35.37 -7.15 -4.87
CA PRO A 322 35.70 -8.57 -5.12
C PRO A 322 34.55 -9.52 -4.79
N ARG A 323 33.66 -9.12 -3.88
CA ARG A 323 32.51 -9.93 -3.43
C ARG A 323 31.34 -9.87 -4.39
N ILE A 324 31.26 -8.89 -5.29
CA ILE A 324 30.09 -8.67 -6.15
C ILE A 324 30.39 -8.79 -7.65
N LEU A 325 31.60 -9.26 -8.00
CA LEU A 325 32.01 -9.55 -9.38
C LEU A 325 31.07 -10.57 -10.06
N ASP A 326 30.56 -11.54 -9.29
CA ASP A 326 29.43 -12.35 -9.76
C ASP A 326 28.15 -11.52 -9.69
N ILE A 327 27.57 -11.23 -10.85
CA ILE A 327 26.32 -10.47 -11.00
C ILE A 327 25.14 -11.13 -10.26
N LYS A 328 25.23 -12.43 -9.95
CA LYS A 328 24.21 -13.14 -9.16
C LYS A 328 24.25 -12.80 -7.68
N ARG A 329 25.28 -12.12 -7.18
CA ARG A 329 25.37 -11.72 -5.77
C ARG A 329 24.67 -10.39 -5.51
N ILE A 330 23.89 -10.37 -4.42
CA ILE A 330 23.13 -9.20 -3.96
C ILE A 330 24.10 -8.20 -3.33
N ALA A 331 24.26 -7.02 -3.94
CA ALA A 331 25.28 -6.05 -3.58
C ALA A 331 25.15 -5.58 -2.11
N LEU A 332 23.93 -5.27 -1.66
CA LEU A 332 23.67 -4.86 -0.28
C LEU A 332 24.05 -5.96 0.72
N LYS A 333 23.69 -7.22 0.45
CA LYS A 333 24.01 -8.34 1.34
C LYS A 333 25.52 -8.50 1.51
N GLU A 334 26.27 -8.46 0.40
CA GLU A 334 27.73 -8.55 0.43
C GLU A 334 28.36 -7.34 1.11
N ALA A 335 27.81 -6.14 0.91
CA ALA A 335 28.25 -4.93 1.58
C ALA A 335 28.07 -5.02 3.10
N LEU A 336 26.93 -5.50 3.59
CA LEU A 336 26.69 -5.71 5.02
C LEU A 336 27.72 -6.67 5.64
N LEU A 337 28.07 -7.76 4.94
CA LEU A 337 29.06 -8.74 5.40
C LEU A 337 30.50 -8.21 5.48
N THR A 338 30.77 -6.99 5.03
CA THR A 338 32.06 -6.33 5.27
C THR A 338 32.14 -5.62 6.63
N VAL A 339 30.99 -5.36 7.26
CA VAL A 339 30.89 -4.68 8.56
C VAL A 339 30.28 -5.57 9.66
N THR A 340 29.82 -6.77 9.32
CA THR A 340 29.41 -7.81 10.29
C THR A 340 29.89 -9.20 9.87
N LYS A 341 30.09 -10.09 10.84
CA LYS A 341 30.54 -11.47 10.60
C LYS A 341 29.45 -12.35 9.98
N LYS A 342 28.19 -12.11 10.33
CA LYS A 342 27.04 -12.89 9.85
C LYS A 342 25.77 -12.05 9.86
N LEU A 343 24.84 -12.38 8.98
CA LEU A 343 23.49 -11.82 8.98
C LEU A 343 22.52 -12.83 9.63
N PRO A 344 21.45 -12.37 10.31
CA PRO A 344 20.45 -13.26 10.89
C PRO A 344 19.76 -14.13 9.84
N GLU A 345 19.56 -15.41 10.14
CA GLU A 345 18.97 -16.40 9.19
C GLU A 345 17.52 -16.11 8.82
N ASN A 346 16.79 -15.40 9.69
CA ASN A 346 15.43 -14.99 9.43
C ASN A 346 15.32 -13.74 8.53
N PHE A 347 16.44 -13.18 8.05
CA PHE A 347 16.48 -12.17 7.00
C PHE A 347 16.83 -12.79 5.64
N ILE A 348 15.89 -12.71 4.71
CA ILE A 348 15.96 -13.29 3.37
C ILE A 348 16.07 -12.16 2.35
N PHE A 349 17.26 -11.97 1.81
CA PHE A 349 17.52 -11.02 0.73
C PHE A 349 17.19 -11.66 -0.61
N LEU A 350 16.43 -10.95 -1.43
CA LEU A 350 16.01 -11.37 -2.77
C LEU A 350 16.66 -10.47 -3.82
N ARG A 351 16.97 -11.01 -4.99
CA ARG A 351 17.35 -10.23 -6.18
C ARG A 351 16.13 -9.66 -6.88
N GLU A 352 16.33 -8.65 -7.73
CA GLU A 352 15.27 -8.03 -8.55
C GLU A 352 14.40 -9.06 -9.33
N ASN A 353 14.99 -10.19 -9.74
CA ASN A 353 14.34 -11.23 -10.52
C ASN A 353 13.93 -12.49 -9.73
N ASP A 354 14.18 -12.53 -8.42
CA ASP A 354 13.81 -13.71 -7.62
C ASP A 354 12.29 -13.73 -7.42
N PRO A 355 11.59 -14.80 -7.87
CA PRO A 355 10.15 -14.89 -7.69
C PRO A 355 9.84 -15.12 -6.21
N TYR A 356 9.14 -14.17 -5.58
CA TYR A 356 8.61 -14.34 -4.24
C TYR A 356 7.12 -14.05 -4.22
N ARG A 357 6.31 -15.11 -4.21
CA ARG A 357 4.85 -15.06 -4.29
C ARG A 357 4.22 -15.89 -3.18
N ILE A 358 3.17 -15.36 -2.55
CA ILE A 358 2.41 -16.04 -1.51
C ILE A 358 1.03 -16.39 -2.04
N GLY A 359 0.57 -17.64 -1.88
CA GLY A 359 -0.76 -18.08 -2.34
C GLY A 359 -0.80 -18.82 -3.70
N GLY A 360 0.36 -19.30 -4.18
CA GLY A 360 0.49 -20.07 -5.42
C GLY A 360 0.49 -19.23 -6.70
N ASP A 361 0.60 -19.88 -7.86
CA ASP A 361 0.85 -19.19 -9.13
C ASP A 361 -0.38 -18.45 -9.69
N VAL A 362 -1.58 -19.01 -9.49
CA VAL A 362 -2.81 -18.50 -10.10
C VAL A 362 -3.43 -17.35 -9.30
N ASN A 363 -3.38 -17.40 -7.97
CA ASN A 363 -4.03 -16.43 -7.09
C ASN A 363 -3.08 -15.71 -6.12
N GLY A 364 -1.80 -16.03 -6.17
CA GLY A 364 -0.85 -15.50 -5.20
C GLY A 364 -0.56 -14.01 -5.40
N ILE A 365 0.07 -13.42 -4.40
CA ILE A 365 0.50 -12.03 -4.35
C ILE A 365 2.03 -12.01 -4.35
N ALA A 366 2.62 -11.32 -5.34
CA ALA A 366 4.06 -11.11 -5.41
C ALA A 366 4.49 -10.04 -4.41
N LEU A 367 5.52 -10.35 -3.62
CA LEU A 367 6.12 -9.45 -2.62
C LEU A 367 7.63 -9.29 -2.82
N GLY A 368 8.21 -9.94 -3.85
CA GLY A 368 9.65 -9.92 -4.13
C GLY A 368 10.13 -8.76 -4.99
N GLN A 369 9.24 -7.86 -5.42
CA GLN A 369 9.59 -6.75 -6.29
C GLN A 369 9.37 -5.42 -5.57
N HIS A 370 10.39 -4.57 -5.58
CA HIS A 370 10.30 -3.23 -5.01
C HIS A 370 9.41 -2.29 -5.84
N GLY A 371 9.43 -2.41 -7.18
CA GLY A 371 8.55 -1.67 -8.08
C GLY A 371 9.20 -0.49 -8.82
N HIS A 372 10.52 -0.30 -8.72
CA HIS A 372 11.27 0.69 -9.51
C HIS A 372 11.47 0.26 -10.97
N LYS A 373 11.51 -1.04 -11.23
CA LYS A 373 11.53 -1.63 -12.58
C LYS A 373 10.13 -2.02 -13.02
N GLY A 374 9.77 -1.63 -14.23
CA GLY A 374 8.56 -1.98 -14.93
C GLY A 374 8.79 -3.09 -15.95
N ILE A 375 7.82 -3.24 -16.86
CA ILE A 375 7.86 -4.23 -17.94
C ILE A 375 9.09 -3.97 -18.82
N ASN A 376 9.87 -5.03 -19.11
CA ASN A 376 11.06 -4.99 -19.95
C ASN A 376 12.12 -3.95 -19.51
N GLY A 377 12.27 -3.75 -18.19
CA GLY A 377 13.29 -2.86 -17.63
C GLY A 377 12.95 -1.37 -17.69
N ALA A 378 11.77 -0.99 -18.20
CA ALA A 378 11.27 0.39 -18.15
C ALA A 378 11.14 0.90 -16.70
N ARG A 379 10.89 2.19 -16.51
CA ARG A 379 10.59 2.73 -15.17
C ARG A 379 9.25 2.16 -14.68
N GLY A 380 9.25 1.64 -13.46
CA GLY A 380 8.07 1.10 -12.80
C GLY A 380 7.03 2.18 -12.50
N SER A 381 5.76 1.83 -12.67
CA SER A 381 4.61 2.66 -12.30
C SER A 381 3.38 1.79 -12.10
N TYR A 382 2.39 2.27 -11.34
CA TYR A 382 1.10 1.57 -11.25
C TYR A 382 0.46 1.38 -12.63
N ASN A 383 0.65 2.33 -13.56
CA ASN A 383 0.15 2.22 -14.93
C ASN A 383 0.79 1.08 -15.73
N SER A 384 2.07 0.75 -15.46
CA SER A 384 2.68 -0.45 -16.03
C SER A 384 2.18 -1.71 -15.34
N PHE A 385 2.14 -1.75 -14.01
CA PHE A 385 1.79 -2.95 -13.24
C PHE A 385 0.33 -3.38 -13.43
N LYS A 386 -0.59 -2.43 -13.64
CA LYS A 386 -1.99 -2.77 -13.91
C LYS A 386 -2.23 -3.55 -15.20
N ARG A 387 -1.24 -3.59 -16.10
CA ARG A 387 -1.31 -4.28 -17.40
C ARG A 387 -0.76 -5.71 -17.36
N THR A 388 -0.10 -6.13 -16.29
CA THR A 388 0.57 -7.44 -16.23
C THR A 388 -0.33 -8.58 -15.74
N ASN A 389 -1.53 -8.25 -15.23
CA ASN A 389 -2.41 -9.18 -14.50
C ASN A 389 -1.75 -9.86 -13.28
N ALA A 390 -0.50 -9.53 -12.95
CA ALA A 390 0.20 -10.06 -11.80
C ALA A 390 -0.26 -9.30 -10.56
N LYS A 391 -0.72 -10.03 -9.54
CA LYS A 391 -1.00 -9.41 -8.25
C LYS A 391 0.27 -9.14 -7.48
N MET A 392 0.49 -7.91 -7.05
CA MET A 392 1.70 -7.49 -6.33
C MET A 392 1.44 -6.42 -5.28
N ILE A 393 2.25 -6.43 -4.23
CA ILE A 393 2.39 -5.32 -3.28
C ILE A 393 3.83 -4.84 -3.37
N THR A 394 4.03 -3.57 -3.71
CA THR A 394 5.34 -2.96 -3.99
C THR A 394 5.52 -1.67 -3.20
N GLY A 395 6.73 -1.14 -3.14
CA GLY A 395 7.06 0.19 -2.58
C GLY A 395 7.32 1.23 -3.68
N HIS A 396 8.43 1.93 -3.57
CA HIS A 396 9.07 2.80 -4.56
C HIS A 396 8.51 4.22 -4.69
N THR A 397 7.20 4.39 -4.89
CA THR A 397 6.64 5.73 -5.19
C THR A 397 6.34 6.55 -3.94
N HIS A 398 6.45 5.93 -2.76
CA HIS A 398 6.07 6.47 -1.45
C HIS A 398 4.63 7.01 -1.34
N SER A 399 3.83 6.83 -2.40
CA SER A 399 2.50 7.42 -2.58
C SER A 399 1.48 6.28 -2.62
N PRO A 400 0.81 5.99 -1.49
CA PRO A 400 0.02 4.79 -1.37
C PRO A 400 -1.10 4.69 -2.39
N GLN A 401 -1.25 3.51 -2.98
CA GLN A 401 -2.23 3.27 -4.03
C GLN A 401 -2.75 1.84 -4.01
N ILE A 402 -4.06 1.65 -4.20
CA ILE A 402 -4.68 0.37 -4.53
C ILE A 402 -5.26 0.48 -5.94
N TYR A 403 -4.83 -0.41 -6.82
CA TYR A 403 -5.24 -0.49 -8.22
C TYR A 403 -5.81 -1.87 -8.55
N GLU A 404 -6.18 -2.11 -9.81
CA GLU A 404 -6.95 -3.27 -10.29
C GLU A 404 -6.48 -4.62 -9.73
N ASN A 405 -5.16 -4.82 -9.75
CA ASN A 405 -4.48 -6.06 -9.44
C ASN A 405 -3.30 -5.81 -8.50
N GLY A 406 -3.32 -4.80 -7.62
CA GLY A 406 -2.19 -4.63 -6.72
C GLY A 406 -2.26 -3.41 -5.84
N MET A 407 -1.15 -3.19 -5.14
CA MET A 407 -1.00 -2.11 -4.20
C MET A 407 0.43 -1.57 -4.23
N ILE A 408 0.56 -0.27 -4.05
CA ILE A 408 1.82 0.39 -3.70
C ILE A 408 1.67 0.89 -2.26
N VAL A 409 2.62 0.54 -1.40
CA VAL A 409 2.68 1.04 -0.02
C VAL A 409 3.23 2.47 0.01
N GLY A 410 3.24 3.08 1.19
CA GLY A 410 3.80 4.41 1.38
C GLY A 410 5.29 4.37 1.71
N THR A 411 5.74 5.38 2.44
CA THR A 411 7.08 5.41 3.05
C THR A 411 7.01 5.19 4.56
N SER A 412 8.10 4.81 5.22
CA SER A 412 8.26 4.87 6.67
C SER A 412 9.11 6.07 7.12
N THR A 413 9.57 6.90 6.18
CA THR A 413 10.40 8.08 6.42
C THR A 413 9.61 9.26 7.00
N TYR A 414 10.32 10.34 7.31
CA TYR A 414 9.70 11.67 7.31
C TYR A 414 9.05 11.94 5.95
N LEU A 415 7.91 12.64 5.93
CA LEU A 415 7.18 12.95 4.70
C LEU A 415 7.83 14.08 3.91
N GLU A 416 8.68 14.86 4.58
CA GLU A 416 9.39 15.99 4.03
C GLU A 416 10.89 15.79 4.26
N LEU A 417 11.55 15.26 3.24
CA LEU A 417 13.01 15.09 3.15
C LEU A 417 13.61 16.19 2.26
N ASP A 418 14.93 16.42 2.37
CA ASP A 418 15.62 17.53 1.68
C ASP A 418 15.35 17.60 0.17
N TYR A 419 15.18 16.45 -0.48
CA TYR A 419 14.94 16.34 -1.92
C TYR A 419 13.46 16.42 -2.32
N THR A 420 12.55 16.53 -1.35
CA THR A 420 11.10 16.71 -1.56
C THR A 420 10.63 18.15 -1.30
N ILE A 421 11.54 19.03 -0.85
CA ILE A 421 11.24 20.43 -0.52
C ILE A 421 10.79 21.20 -1.77
N GLY A 422 9.67 21.92 -1.66
CA GLY A 422 9.19 22.88 -2.67
C GLY A 422 8.17 22.35 -3.67
N GLY A 423 7.83 21.05 -3.65
CA GLY A 423 6.90 20.42 -4.58
C GLY A 423 5.56 20.00 -3.98
N LEU A 424 4.57 19.78 -4.85
CA LEU A 424 3.36 19.02 -4.54
C LEU A 424 3.74 17.59 -4.15
N SER A 425 3.33 17.11 -2.98
CA SER A 425 3.64 15.74 -2.54
C SER A 425 2.38 14.94 -2.23
N SER A 426 2.36 13.69 -2.70
CA SER A 426 1.35 12.68 -2.37
C SER A 426 1.89 11.60 -1.42
N TRP A 427 3.08 11.82 -0.87
CA TRP A 427 3.73 10.87 0.02
C TRP A 427 2.98 10.75 1.33
N LEU A 428 2.77 9.52 1.78
CA LEU A 428 2.09 9.24 3.03
C LEU A 428 2.74 8.04 3.69
N ASN A 429 2.78 8.03 5.03
CA ASN A 429 3.22 6.84 5.71
C ASN A 429 2.15 5.76 5.61
N ALA A 430 2.47 4.63 5.00
CA ALA A 430 1.52 3.54 4.90
C ALA A 430 2.21 2.18 4.77
N HIS A 431 1.57 1.15 5.32
CA HIS A 431 1.98 -0.24 5.20
C HIS A 431 0.90 -1.05 4.47
N GLY A 432 1.30 -2.14 3.83
CA GLY A 432 0.41 -3.14 3.28
C GLY A 432 0.18 -4.26 4.28
N ILE A 433 -1.05 -4.78 4.33
CA ILE A 433 -1.38 -5.98 5.10
C ILE A 433 -1.88 -7.06 4.15
N LEU A 434 -1.32 -8.27 4.23
CA LEU A 434 -1.73 -9.43 3.46
C LEU A 434 -2.35 -10.47 4.40
N TYR A 435 -3.58 -10.86 4.11
CA TYR A 435 -4.33 -11.83 4.90
C TYR A 435 -4.19 -13.25 4.34
N PRO A 436 -4.39 -14.29 5.17
CA PRO A 436 -4.32 -15.68 4.72
C PRO A 436 -5.30 -16.07 3.61
N ASN A 437 -6.39 -15.33 3.40
CA ASN A 437 -7.34 -15.54 2.29
C ASN A 437 -6.91 -14.84 0.98
N MET A 438 -5.68 -14.33 0.91
CA MET A 438 -5.10 -13.58 -0.23
C MET A 438 -5.82 -12.27 -0.56
N THR A 439 -6.69 -11.79 0.32
CA THR A 439 -7.08 -10.38 0.33
C THR A 439 -5.99 -9.56 1.04
N TYR A 440 -5.91 -8.28 0.72
CA TYR A 440 -4.91 -7.38 1.28
C TYR A 440 -5.55 -6.02 1.54
N GLY A 441 -4.95 -5.22 2.41
CA GLY A 441 -5.41 -3.85 2.72
C GLY A 441 -4.25 -2.88 2.86
N LEU A 442 -4.58 -1.60 2.92
CA LEU A 442 -3.63 -0.52 3.14
C LEU A 442 -3.86 0.08 4.53
N LEU A 443 -2.78 0.19 5.30
CA LEU A 443 -2.73 0.79 6.63
C LEU A 443 -2.06 2.15 6.53
N THR A 444 -2.86 3.21 6.44
CA THR A 444 -2.33 4.57 6.44
C THR A 444 -2.00 5.02 7.86
N MET A 445 -0.95 5.83 8.00
CA MET A 445 -0.52 6.39 9.27
C MET A 445 -0.24 7.86 9.07
N ILE A 446 -0.83 8.68 9.93
CA ILE A 446 -0.57 10.10 9.97
C ILE A 446 0.36 10.37 11.16
N PRO A 447 1.64 10.75 10.93
CA PRO A 447 2.54 11.12 12.01
C PRO A 447 2.18 12.50 12.57
N ASN A 448 2.61 12.75 13.81
CA ASN A 448 2.53 14.07 14.43
C ASN A 448 3.58 15.02 13.84
N LYS A 449 4.80 14.51 13.57
CA LYS A 449 5.90 15.26 12.95
C LYS A 449 6.14 14.78 11.51
N THR A 450 6.09 15.69 10.55
CA THR A 450 6.31 15.40 9.11
C THR A 450 7.73 15.67 8.63
N LYS A 451 8.48 16.53 9.32
CA LYS A 451 9.88 16.93 9.03
C LYS A 451 10.84 16.47 10.12
N ARG A 452 12.11 16.32 9.75
CA ARG A 452 13.24 16.22 10.68
C ARG A 452 13.53 17.62 11.24
N THR A 453 13.48 17.78 12.57
CA THR A 453 13.85 19.03 13.26
C THR A 453 15.35 19.15 13.40
#